data_AF-A0A2N2Z1V5-F1
#
_entry.id   AF-A0A2N2Z1V5-F1
#
_cell.length_a   1.000
_cell.length_b   1.000
_cell.length_c   1.000
_cell.angle_alpha   90.00
_cell.angle_beta   90.00
_cell.angle_gamma   90.00
#
_symmetry.space_group_name_H-M   'P 1'
#
loop_
_entity.id
_entity.type
_entity.pdbx_description
1 polymer ?
#
loop_
_entity_poly.entity_id
_entity_poly.type
_entity_poly.pdbx_seq_one_letter_code
_entity_poly.pdbx_strand_id
1 'polypeptide(L)'
;MKKLFLLLIPIGIMLSCKQAEKPNPFFVEWDTPFGTPPFHLIEEGHFIPAYEEAMKQHNAEIEAIINNADEPTFENTIVAYDKSGELMSKVGAVFGGLNGANTSDSLQAIARITTPMLSAHRNAIRFNQQLFERIKNVYDKRETLDLDVEQMRVVEKIYQDFERNGAALPEEQREQLKELSQR
;
A
#
# COMPACT_ATOMS: atom_id res chain seq x y z
N MET A 1 44.29 -61.31 1.06
CA MET A 1 45.05 -60.37 0.19
C MET A 1 44.08 -59.37 -0.42
N LYS A 2 43.76 -58.28 0.30
CA LYS A 2 44.01 -56.88 -0.12
C LYS A 2 43.90 -56.63 -1.62
N LYS A 3 42.81 -56.01 -2.09
CA LYS A 3 42.85 -54.80 -2.94
C LYS A 3 41.61 -53.93 -2.69
N LEU A 4 41.88 -52.82 -2.02
CA LEU A 4 41.02 -51.67 -1.76
C LEU A 4 40.98 -50.83 -3.03
N PHE A 5 39.81 -50.61 -3.63
CA PHE A 5 39.61 -49.62 -4.69
C PHE A 5 38.65 -48.55 -4.17
N LEU A 6 39.23 -47.45 -3.70
CA LEU A 6 38.55 -46.23 -3.30
C LEU A 6 38.15 -45.47 -4.57
N LEU A 7 36.85 -45.47 -4.90
CA LEU A 7 36.26 -44.59 -5.91
C LEU A 7 35.93 -43.25 -5.23
N LEU A 8 36.80 -42.26 -5.46
CA LEU A 8 36.59 -40.86 -5.09
C LEU A 8 35.56 -40.24 -6.05
N ILE A 9 34.34 -40.00 -5.57
CA ILE A 9 33.33 -39.18 -6.24
C ILE A 9 33.58 -37.73 -5.83
N PRO A 10 33.89 -36.80 -6.75
CA PRO A 10 33.99 -35.38 -6.40
C PRO A 10 32.57 -34.85 -6.18
N ILE A 11 32.22 -34.59 -4.92
CA ILE A 11 31.04 -33.81 -4.55
C ILE A 11 31.32 -32.38 -5.01
N GLY A 12 30.83 -32.02 -6.19
CA GLY A 12 30.77 -30.64 -6.65
C GLY A 12 29.82 -29.87 -5.75
N ILE A 13 30.38 -29.12 -4.80
CA ILE A 13 29.63 -28.11 -4.05
C ILE A 13 29.29 -27.02 -5.06
N MET A 14 28.09 -27.12 -5.64
CA MET A 14 27.49 -25.98 -6.34
C MET A 14 27.18 -24.93 -5.28
N LEU A 15 28.16 -24.05 -5.04
CA LEU A 15 27.93 -22.73 -4.49
C LEU A 15 27.02 -22.00 -5.47
N SER A 16 25.71 -22.17 -5.28
CA SER A 16 24.71 -21.26 -5.80
C SER A 16 25.05 -19.89 -5.20
N CYS A 17 25.69 -19.05 -6.01
CA CYS A 17 25.80 -17.63 -5.71
C CYS A 17 24.38 -17.10 -5.62
N LYS A 18 23.83 -17.05 -4.40
CA LYS A 18 22.68 -16.23 -4.08
C LYS A 18 23.14 -14.80 -4.29
N GLN A 19 22.94 -14.30 -5.51
CA GLN A 19 23.20 -12.92 -5.86
C GLN A 19 22.47 -12.09 -4.81
N ALA A 20 23.20 -11.30 -4.03
CA ALA A 20 22.58 -10.38 -3.10
C ALA A 20 21.76 -9.43 -3.98
N GLU A 21 20.43 -9.64 -3.99
CA GLU A 21 19.51 -8.70 -4.61
C GLU A 21 19.84 -7.33 -4.05
N LYS A 22 20.15 -6.38 -4.94
CA LYS A 22 20.28 -4.99 -4.51
C LYS A 22 18.97 -4.63 -3.80
N PRO A 23 19.01 -4.07 -2.59
CA PRO A 23 17.79 -3.72 -1.86
C PRO A 23 16.97 -2.75 -2.70
N ASN A 24 15.66 -2.98 -2.76
CA ASN A 24 14.76 -2.12 -3.50
C ASN A 24 14.80 -0.70 -2.90
N PRO A 25 15.13 0.34 -3.68
CA PRO A 25 15.34 1.70 -3.17
C PRO A 25 14.07 2.34 -2.57
N PHE A 26 12.89 1.76 -2.79
CA PHE A 26 11.66 2.22 -2.14
C PHE A 26 11.58 1.82 -0.66
N PHE A 27 12.27 0.77 -0.23
CA PHE A 27 12.20 0.22 1.14
C PHE A 27 13.16 0.87 2.13
N VAL A 28 13.85 1.93 1.71
CA VAL A 28 14.77 2.70 2.55
C VAL A 28 14.38 4.16 2.53
N GLU A 29 14.70 4.87 3.61
CA GLU A 29 14.61 6.33 3.62
C GLU A 29 15.57 6.94 2.61
N TRP A 30 15.14 8.02 1.97
CA TRP A 30 15.94 8.73 0.98
C TRP A 30 16.69 9.87 1.62
N ASP A 31 18.03 9.79 1.63
CA ASP A 31 18.92 10.85 2.15
C ASP A 31 19.26 11.92 1.08
N THR A 32 18.40 12.07 0.09
CA THR A 32 18.51 13.10 -0.94
C THR A 32 17.95 14.42 -0.41
N PRO A 33 18.34 15.59 -0.98
CA PRO A 33 17.76 16.86 -0.59
C PRO A 33 16.23 16.83 -0.71
N PHE A 34 15.56 17.22 0.37
CA PHE A 34 14.09 17.25 0.50
C PHE A 34 13.40 15.88 0.34
N GLY A 35 14.11 14.76 0.50
CA GLY A 35 13.54 13.42 0.30
C GLY A 35 13.12 13.18 -1.16
N THR A 36 13.88 13.73 -2.10
CA THR A 36 13.63 13.53 -3.54
C THR A 36 13.92 12.09 -3.97
N PRO A 37 13.15 11.48 -4.89
CA PRO A 37 13.44 10.11 -5.34
C PRO A 37 14.85 10.00 -5.91
N PRO A 38 15.69 9.05 -5.47
CA PRO A 38 17.01 8.83 -6.04
C PRO A 38 16.87 8.11 -7.39
N PHE A 39 16.38 8.82 -8.41
CA PHE A 39 16.02 8.25 -9.72
C PHE A 39 17.13 7.42 -10.38
N HIS A 40 18.40 7.76 -10.10
CA HIS A 40 19.56 7.01 -10.59
C HIS A 40 19.70 5.59 -10.01
N LEU A 41 18.99 5.27 -8.92
CA LEU A 41 18.94 3.94 -8.29
C LEU A 41 17.62 3.21 -8.59
N ILE A 42 16.61 3.89 -9.13
CA ILE A 42 15.28 3.32 -9.36
C ILE A 42 15.23 2.71 -10.76
N GLU A 43 15.22 1.38 -10.80
CA GLU A 43 15.06 0.59 -12.01
C GLU A 43 13.60 0.13 -12.17
N GLU A 44 13.17 -0.13 -13.41
CA GLU A 44 11.79 -0.55 -13.72
C GLU A 44 11.38 -1.83 -12.99
N GLY A 45 12.32 -2.76 -12.78
CA GLY A 45 12.11 -4.01 -12.04
C GLY A 45 11.75 -3.82 -10.56
N HIS A 46 11.95 -2.63 -10.00
CA HIS A 46 11.63 -2.34 -8.59
C HIS A 46 10.15 -2.07 -8.35
N PHE A 47 9.36 -1.68 -9.37
CA PHE A 47 8.00 -1.19 -9.15
C PHE A 47 7.02 -2.26 -8.69
N ILE A 48 6.98 -3.42 -9.35
CA ILE A 48 6.01 -4.48 -9.00
C ILE A 48 6.27 -4.99 -7.56
N PRO A 49 7.49 -5.40 -7.18
CA PRO A 49 7.77 -5.82 -5.81
C PRO A 49 7.50 -4.73 -4.78
N ALA A 50 7.76 -3.47 -5.13
CA ALA A 50 7.48 -2.35 -4.23
C ALA A 50 5.98 -2.12 -4.02
N TYR A 51 5.16 -2.25 -5.08
CA TYR A 51 3.71 -2.17 -4.95
C TYR A 51 3.12 -3.34 -4.16
N GLU A 52 3.62 -4.56 -4.36
CA GLU A 52 3.18 -5.73 -3.60
C GLU A 52 3.42 -5.56 -2.10
N GLU A 53 4.65 -5.16 -1.72
CA GLU A 53 4.97 -4.88 -0.31
C GLU A 53 4.18 -3.67 0.22
N ALA A 54 3.98 -2.61 -0.59
CA ALA A 54 3.16 -1.47 -0.22
C ALA A 54 1.71 -1.85 0.10
N MET A 55 1.08 -2.71 -0.71
CA MET A 55 -0.28 -3.19 -0.44
C MET A 55 -0.33 -4.02 0.84
N LYS A 56 0.67 -4.87 1.06
CA LYS A 56 0.76 -5.70 2.27
C LYS A 56 0.89 -4.84 3.53
N GLN A 57 1.76 -3.83 3.52
CA GLN A 57 1.91 -2.90 4.65
C GLN A 57 0.64 -2.09 4.88
N HIS A 58 0.06 -1.53 3.81
CA HIS A 58 -1.18 -0.78 3.89
C HIS A 58 -2.33 -1.63 4.45
N ASN A 59 -2.48 -2.89 4.02
CA ASN A 59 -3.46 -3.80 4.60
C ASN A 59 -3.21 -4.03 6.10
N ALA A 60 -1.96 -4.22 6.52
CA ALA A 60 -1.63 -4.38 7.95
C ALA A 60 -1.94 -3.13 8.78
N GLU A 61 -1.71 -1.94 8.23
CA GLU A 61 -2.06 -0.66 8.87
C GLU A 61 -3.58 -0.51 9.01
N ILE A 62 -4.34 -0.82 7.96
CA ILE A 62 -5.81 -0.80 8.02
C ILE A 62 -6.33 -1.84 9.02
N GLU A 63 -5.77 -3.05 9.02
CA GLU A 63 -6.12 -4.10 10.00
C GLU A 63 -5.85 -3.64 11.44
N ALA A 64 -4.75 -2.92 11.68
CA ALA A 64 -4.46 -2.37 13.00
C ALA A 64 -5.49 -1.31 13.44
N ILE A 65 -6.01 -0.50 12.50
CA ILE A 65 -7.05 0.49 12.80
C ILE A 65 -8.37 -0.22 13.13
N ILE A 66 -8.82 -1.17 12.30
CA ILE A 66 -10.14 -1.81 12.50
C ILE A 66 -10.16 -2.72 13.73
N ASN A 67 -9.04 -3.38 14.04
CA ASN A 67 -8.94 -4.28 15.19
C ASN A 67 -8.54 -3.58 16.50
N ASN A 68 -8.39 -2.25 16.52
CA ASN A 68 -8.13 -1.52 17.75
C ASN A 68 -9.36 -1.61 18.69
N ALA A 69 -9.16 -2.18 19.88
CA ALA A 69 -10.23 -2.41 20.85
C ALA A 69 -10.73 -1.14 21.56
N ASP A 70 -9.94 -0.07 21.54
CA ASP A 70 -10.31 1.21 22.14
C ASP A 70 -11.39 1.91 21.31
N GLU A 71 -12.19 2.76 21.98
CA GLU A 71 -13.17 3.61 21.28
C GLU A 71 -12.49 4.43 20.17
N PRO A 72 -13.14 4.62 19.01
CA PRO A 72 -12.59 5.44 17.93
C PRO A 72 -12.32 6.88 18.38
N THR A 73 -11.09 7.33 18.19
CA THR A 73 -10.61 8.69 18.47
C THR A 73 -10.02 9.31 17.20
N PHE A 74 -9.79 10.62 17.23
CA PHE A 74 -9.09 11.31 16.16
C PHE A 74 -7.73 10.66 15.87
N GLU A 75 -6.95 10.34 16.90
CA GLU A 75 -5.60 9.79 16.78
C GLU A 75 -5.61 8.33 16.28
N ASN A 76 -6.40 7.46 16.91
CA ASN A 76 -6.36 6.02 16.61
C ASN A 76 -7.10 5.63 15.33
N THR A 77 -7.87 6.55 14.73
CA THR A 77 -8.67 6.29 13.54
C THR A 77 -8.34 7.27 12.42
N ILE A 78 -8.47 8.57 12.63
CA ILE A 78 -8.33 9.57 11.56
C ILE A 78 -6.85 9.79 11.22
N VAL A 79 -6.02 10.08 12.21
CA VAL A 79 -4.56 10.25 12.00
C VAL A 79 -3.93 8.93 11.55
N ALA A 80 -4.33 7.81 12.15
CA ALA A 80 -3.84 6.50 11.76
C ALA A 80 -4.17 6.18 10.29
N TYR A 81 -5.40 6.48 9.84
CA TYR A 81 -5.79 6.30 8.44
C TYR A 81 -5.07 7.26 7.49
N ASP A 82 -4.95 8.55 7.85
CA ASP A 82 -4.29 9.56 7.02
C ASP A 82 -2.79 9.24 6.78
N LYS A 83 -2.13 8.62 7.77
CA LYS A 83 -0.74 8.15 7.66
C LYS A 83 -0.58 6.80 6.97
N SER A 84 -1.66 6.05 6.77
CA SER A 84 -1.58 4.72 6.16
C SER A 84 -1.24 4.80 4.67
N GLY A 85 -0.58 3.75 4.15
CA GLY A 85 -0.21 3.67 2.75
C GLY A 85 0.93 4.61 2.35
N GLU A 86 1.82 4.98 3.28
CA GLU A 86 2.97 5.85 2.98
C GLU A 86 3.87 5.25 1.89
N LEU A 87 4.24 3.97 2.00
CA LEU A 87 5.03 3.28 0.97
C LEU A 87 4.28 3.23 -0.37
N MET A 88 2.96 3.03 -0.35
CA MET A 88 2.12 3.05 -1.55
C MET A 88 2.18 4.41 -2.24
N SER A 89 2.07 5.49 -1.47
CA SER A 89 2.15 6.88 -1.95
C SER A 89 3.54 7.18 -2.53
N LYS A 90 4.60 6.73 -1.85
CA LYS A 90 6.00 6.89 -2.28
C LYS A 90 6.28 6.23 -3.63
N VAL A 91 5.87 4.96 -3.80
CA VAL A 91 6.04 4.23 -5.06
C VAL A 91 5.14 4.84 -6.15
N GLY A 92 3.89 5.16 -5.80
CA GLY A 92 2.90 5.75 -6.68
C GLY A 92 3.33 7.08 -7.30
N ALA A 93 3.91 7.98 -6.50
CA ALA A 93 4.38 9.28 -6.94
C ALA A 93 5.49 9.15 -8.01
N VAL A 94 6.47 8.27 -7.79
CA VAL A 94 7.58 8.04 -8.73
C VAL A 94 7.08 7.39 -10.02
N PHE A 95 6.31 6.31 -9.90
CA PHE A 95 5.81 5.59 -11.06
C PHE A 95 4.88 6.48 -11.91
N GLY A 96 3.97 7.21 -11.28
CA GLY A 96 3.06 8.13 -11.96
C GLY A 96 3.79 9.26 -12.67
N GLY A 97 4.81 9.83 -12.04
CA GLY A 97 5.67 10.85 -12.65
C GLY A 97 6.41 10.33 -13.88
N LEU A 98 7.05 9.17 -13.78
CA LEU A 98 7.76 8.55 -14.91
C LEU A 98 6.81 8.15 -16.03
N ASN A 99 5.72 7.46 -15.71
CA ASN A 99 4.76 6.99 -16.72
C ASN A 99 3.99 8.14 -17.39
N GLY A 100 3.88 9.30 -16.75
CA GLY A 100 3.26 10.50 -17.32
C GLY A 100 4.21 11.34 -18.18
N ALA A 101 5.49 11.44 -17.81
CA ALA A 101 6.44 12.38 -18.43
C ALA A 101 7.53 11.72 -19.28
N ASN A 102 7.89 10.45 -19.00
CA ASN A 102 8.99 9.73 -19.65
C ASN A 102 8.70 8.23 -19.72
N THR A 103 7.55 7.88 -20.31
CA THR A 103 7.09 6.48 -20.39
C THR A 103 7.94 5.63 -21.33
N SER A 104 7.84 4.31 -21.18
CA SER A 104 8.49 3.28 -22.00
C SER A 104 7.52 2.10 -22.20
N ASP A 105 7.76 1.25 -23.20
CA ASP A 105 6.97 0.01 -23.39
C ASP A 105 6.98 -0.88 -22.14
N SER A 106 8.09 -0.87 -21.39
CA SER A 106 8.26 -1.60 -20.13
C SER A 106 7.43 -0.97 -19.01
N LEU A 107 7.46 0.36 -18.83
CA LEU A 107 6.62 1.06 -17.86
C LEU A 107 5.12 0.88 -18.17
N GLN A 108 4.73 0.87 -19.44
CA GLN A 108 3.36 0.55 -19.84
C GLN A 108 2.99 -0.90 -19.54
N ALA A 109 3.92 -1.85 -19.70
CA ALA A 109 3.70 -3.25 -19.32
C ALA A 109 3.49 -3.39 -17.81
N ILE A 110 4.29 -2.69 -17.00
CA ILE A 110 4.10 -2.61 -15.56
C ILE A 110 2.73 -2.00 -15.24
N ALA A 111 2.35 -0.90 -15.89
CA ALA A 111 1.05 -0.25 -15.67
C ALA A 111 -0.13 -1.19 -15.96
N ARG A 112 -0.05 -2.01 -17.01
CA ARG A 112 -1.10 -3.01 -17.32
C ARG A 112 -1.29 -4.05 -16.21
N ILE A 113 -0.22 -4.37 -15.49
CA ILE A 113 -0.25 -5.31 -14.35
C ILE A 113 -0.73 -4.59 -13.08
N THR A 114 -0.13 -3.44 -12.77
CA THR A 114 -0.33 -2.76 -11.49
C THR A 114 -1.65 -2.01 -11.42
N THR A 115 -2.16 -1.46 -12.52
CA THR A 115 -3.42 -0.69 -12.51
C THR A 115 -4.61 -1.47 -11.95
N PRO A 116 -4.97 -2.67 -12.47
CA PRO A 116 -6.09 -3.43 -11.92
C PRO A 116 -5.83 -3.88 -10.47
N MET A 117 -4.59 -4.28 -10.15
CA MET A 117 -4.18 -4.69 -8.81
C MET A 117 -4.37 -3.55 -7.78
N LEU A 118 -3.89 -2.35 -8.09
CA LEU A 118 -4.03 -1.17 -7.25
C LEU A 118 -5.47 -0.68 -7.16
N SER A 119 -6.26 -0.82 -8.23
CA SER A 119 -7.69 -0.51 -8.21
C SER A 119 -8.43 -1.43 -7.23
N ALA A 120 -8.19 -2.73 -7.30
CA ALA A 120 -8.77 -3.71 -6.38
C ALA A 120 -8.40 -3.42 -4.93
N HIS A 121 -7.12 -3.10 -4.67
CA HIS A 121 -6.64 -2.70 -3.33
C HIS A 121 -7.37 -1.47 -2.78
N ARG A 122 -7.46 -0.40 -3.58
CA ARG A 122 -8.17 0.83 -3.16
C ARG A 122 -9.65 0.58 -2.91
N ASN A 123 -10.30 -0.24 -3.75
CA ASN A 123 -11.71 -0.58 -3.58
C ASN A 123 -11.92 -1.40 -2.30
N ALA A 124 -11.05 -2.37 -1.99
CA ALA A 124 -11.14 -3.14 -0.75
C ALA A 124 -11.12 -2.25 0.50
N ILE A 125 -10.26 -1.23 0.53
CA ILE A 125 -10.18 -0.27 1.63
C ILE A 125 -11.40 0.66 1.67
N ARG A 126 -11.80 1.21 0.52
CA ARG A 126 -12.96 2.13 0.43
C ARG A 126 -14.28 1.49 0.83
N PHE A 127 -14.45 0.20 0.52
CA PHE A 127 -15.63 -0.58 0.89
C PHE A 127 -15.47 -1.32 2.22
N ASN A 128 -14.41 -1.09 2.99
CA ASN A 128 -14.24 -1.70 4.30
C ASN A 128 -15.22 -1.07 5.31
N GLN A 129 -16.27 -1.81 5.63
CA GLN A 129 -17.35 -1.34 6.49
C GLN A 129 -16.90 -1.08 7.93
N GLN A 130 -16.01 -1.91 8.47
CA GLN A 130 -15.49 -1.73 9.84
C GLN A 130 -14.66 -0.45 9.95
N LEU A 131 -13.82 -0.18 8.95
CA LEU A 131 -13.06 1.05 8.87
C LEU A 131 -13.98 2.27 8.78
N PHE A 132 -15.00 2.21 7.91
CA PHE A 132 -15.97 3.29 7.78
C PHE A 132 -16.73 3.55 9.08
N GLU A 133 -17.15 2.52 9.81
CA GLU A 133 -17.85 2.66 11.09
C GLU A 133 -17.00 3.38 12.15
N ARG A 134 -15.69 3.09 12.22
CA ARG A 134 -14.77 3.82 13.09
C ARG A 134 -14.65 5.28 12.70
N ILE A 135 -14.45 5.57 11.40
CA ILE A 135 -14.37 6.94 10.87
C ILE A 135 -15.66 7.70 11.16
N LYS A 136 -16.81 7.06 10.92
CA LYS A 136 -18.13 7.63 11.17
C LYS A 136 -18.32 7.96 12.65
N ASN A 137 -17.85 7.12 13.57
CA ASN A 137 -17.94 7.39 15.00
C ASN A 137 -17.24 8.71 15.38
N VAL A 138 -16.02 8.93 14.87
CA VAL A 138 -15.28 10.18 15.08
C VAL A 138 -15.99 11.35 14.41
N TYR A 139 -16.46 11.17 13.17
CA TYR A 139 -17.21 12.20 12.44
C TYR A 139 -18.51 12.62 13.14
N ASP A 140 -19.28 11.68 13.68
CA ASP A 140 -20.54 11.97 14.37
C ASP A 140 -20.32 12.75 15.68
N LYS A 141 -19.17 12.53 16.34
CA LYS A 141 -18.78 13.19 17.59
C LYS A 141 -17.94 14.46 17.37
N ARG A 142 -17.54 14.79 16.14
CA ARG A 142 -16.51 15.81 15.85
C ARG A 142 -16.75 17.17 16.51
N GLU A 143 -18.00 17.60 16.62
CA GLU A 143 -18.39 18.88 17.24
C GLU A 143 -18.13 18.93 18.76
N THR A 144 -17.89 17.78 19.41
CA THR A 144 -17.62 17.68 20.84
C THR A 144 -16.19 17.26 21.16
N LEU A 145 -15.32 17.05 20.16
CA LEU A 145 -13.97 16.50 20.33
C LEU A 145 -12.87 17.56 20.54
N ASP A 146 -13.22 18.83 20.80
CA ASP A 146 -12.27 19.96 20.96
C ASP A 146 -11.19 20.00 19.86
N LEU A 147 -11.61 19.71 18.61
CA LEU A 147 -10.72 19.68 17.46
C LEU A 147 -10.40 21.10 16.99
N ASP A 148 -9.17 21.33 16.57
CA ASP A 148 -8.85 22.54 15.83
C ASP A 148 -9.47 22.52 14.41
N VAL A 149 -9.32 23.63 13.68
CA VAL A 149 -9.92 23.80 12.35
C VAL A 149 -9.37 22.80 11.33
N GLU A 150 -8.08 22.47 11.39
CA GLU A 150 -7.43 21.55 10.46
C GLU A 150 -7.83 20.09 10.77
N GLN A 151 -7.86 19.75 12.05
CA GLN A 151 -8.33 18.46 12.54
C GLN A 151 -9.80 18.22 12.16
N MET A 152 -10.69 19.19 12.42
CA MET A 152 -12.09 19.12 11.99
C MET A 152 -12.18 18.88 10.48
N ARG A 153 -11.39 19.63 9.69
CA ARG A 153 -11.42 19.53 8.24
C ARG A 153 -10.98 18.15 7.73
N VAL A 154 -9.96 17.55 8.32
CA VAL A 154 -9.49 16.22 7.91
C VAL A 154 -10.50 15.13 8.27
N VAL A 155 -11.17 15.22 9.43
CA VAL A 155 -12.28 14.30 9.79
C VAL A 155 -13.39 14.37 8.74
N GLU A 156 -13.86 15.59 8.42
CA GLU A 156 -14.93 15.79 7.44
C GLU A 156 -14.54 15.28 6.06
N LYS A 157 -13.31 15.61 5.62
CA LYS A 157 -12.83 15.22 4.30
C LYS A 157 -12.76 13.71 4.15
N ILE A 158 -12.19 13.01 5.14
CA ILE A 158 -12.09 11.55 5.10
C ILE A 158 -13.48 10.93 5.11
N TYR A 159 -14.38 11.36 6.01
CA TYR A 159 -15.75 10.85 6.03
C TYR A 159 -16.47 11.05 4.68
N GLN A 160 -16.42 12.26 4.12
CA GLN A 160 -17.05 12.58 2.84
C GLN A 160 -16.46 11.79 1.68
N ASP A 161 -15.18 11.44 1.74
CA ASP A 161 -14.55 10.62 0.72
C ASP A 161 -15.07 9.17 0.80
N PHE A 162 -15.28 8.60 2.00
CA PHE A 162 -15.95 7.29 2.15
C PHE A 162 -17.43 7.33 1.73
N GLU A 163 -18.17 8.35 2.16
CA GLU A 163 -19.58 8.53 1.82
C GLU A 163 -19.79 8.62 0.30
N ARG A 164 -18.96 9.41 -0.40
CA ARG A 164 -19.01 9.53 -1.87
C ARG A 164 -18.66 8.24 -2.61
N ASN A 165 -17.88 7.36 -1.98
CA ASN A 165 -17.62 6.02 -2.51
C ASN A 165 -18.69 4.99 -2.08
N GLY A 166 -19.79 5.44 -1.47
CA GLY A 166 -20.94 4.61 -1.13
C GLY A 166 -20.81 3.79 0.15
N ALA A 167 -19.84 4.09 1.02
CA ALA A 167 -19.70 3.40 2.30
C ALA A 167 -20.92 3.60 3.23
N ALA A 168 -21.64 4.71 3.08
CA ALA A 168 -22.86 5.01 3.83
C ALA A 168 -24.15 4.39 3.24
N LEU A 169 -24.07 3.70 2.09
CA LEU A 169 -25.24 3.11 1.44
C LEU A 169 -25.77 1.89 2.22
N PRO A 170 -27.06 1.55 2.08
CA PRO A 170 -27.57 0.25 2.47
C PRO A 170 -26.79 -0.89 1.80
N GLU A 171 -26.68 -2.03 2.48
CA GLU A 171 -25.85 -3.17 2.05
C GLU A 171 -26.09 -3.58 0.58
N GLU A 172 -27.36 -3.71 0.17
CA GLU A 172 -27.73 -4.09 -1.18
C GLU A 172 -27.22 -3.09 -2.24
N GLN A 173 -27.33 -1.78 -1.97
CA GLN A 173 -26.86 -0.73 -2.89
C GLN A 173 -25.33 -0.64 -2.90
N ARG A 174 -24.68 -0.94 -1.78
CA ARG A 174 -23.22 -0.97 -1.67
C ARG A 174 -22.63 -2.12 -2.47
N GLU A 175 -23.23 -3.32 -2.42
CA GLU A 175 -22.79 -4.45 -3.25
C GLU A 175 -22.99 -4.16 -4.75
N GLN A 176 -24.11 -3.54 -5.14
CA GLN A 176 -24.31 -3.10 -6.53
C GLN A 176 -23.23 -2.10 -6.98
N LEU A 177 -22.88 -1.11 -6.15
CA LEU A 177 -21.83 -0.15 -6.47
C LEU A 177 -20.45 -0.81 -6.59
N LYS A 178 -20.17 -1.81 -5.75
CA LYS A 178 -18.92 -2.57 -5.78
C LYS A 178 -18.78 -3.37 -7.08
N GLU A 179 -19.84 -4.03 -7.54
CA GLU A 179 -19.84 -4.71 -8.84
C GLU A 179 -19.63 -3.74 -10.01
N LEU A 180 -20.28 -2.57 -9.97
CA LEU A 180 -20.12 -1.53 -11.01
C LEU A 180 -18.69 -0.97 -11.05
N SER A 181 -18.05 -0.82 -9.89
CA SER A 181 -16.70 -0.24 -9.75
C SER A 181 -15.58 -1.19 -10.22
N GLN A 182 -15.91 -2.44 -10.56
CA GLN A 182 -14.97 -3.45 -11.07
C GLN A 182 -15.00 -3.58 -12.60
N ARG A 183 -15.93 -2.90 -13.29
CA ARG A 183 -16.07 -2.89 -14.75
C ARG A 183 -15.13 -1.86 -15.39
#